data_AF-A0A6B3HF67-F1
#
_entry.id   AF-A0A6B3HF67-F1
#
_cell.length_a   1.000
_cell.length_b   1.000
_cell.length_c   1.000
_cell.angle_alpha   90.00
_cell.angle_beta   90.00
_cell.angle_gamma   90.00
#
_symmetry.space_group_name_H-M   'P 1'
#
loop_
_entity.id
_entity.type
_entity.pdbx_description
1 polymer ?
#
loop_
_entity_poly.entity_id
_entity_poly.type
_entity_poly.pdbx_seq_one_letter_code
_entity_poly.pdbx_strand_id
1 'polypeptide(L)' 'RDGVQLFATTTGGTLSTARFTESGTLTAWSGLGAQNVSGAPSVVVYPGYRIRVFANDGQGHVITAAQTTENG' A
#
# COMPACT_ATOMS: atom_id res chain seq x y z
N ARG A 1 2.77 -17.85 3.50
CA ARG A 1 2.92 -16.63 2.66
C ARG A 1 1.78 -16.75 1.69
N ASP A 2 0.70 -16.01 1.88
CA ASP A 2 -0.62 -16.48 1.41
C ASP A 2 -1.11 -15.68 0.19
N GLY A 3 -0.20 -15.02 -0.52
CA GLY A 3 -0.50 -14.21 -1.70
C GLY A 3 0.44 -13.01 -1.93
N VAL A 4 0.04 -12.14 -2.85
CA VAL A 4 0.72 -10.87 -3.18
C VAL A 4 -0.06 -9.71 -2.58
N GLN A 5 0.62 -8.82 -1.86
CA GLN A 5 0.03 -7.57 -1.37
C GLN A 5 0.09 -6.51 -2.47
N LEU A 6 -1.07 -5.95 -2.81
CA LEU A 6 -1.24 -4.87 -3.78
C LEU A 6 -1.37 -3.53 -3.05
N PHE A 7 -0.80 -2.48 -3.64
CA PHE A 7 -0.92 -1.11 -3.16
C PHE A 7 -1.28 -0.21 -4.34
N ALA A 8 -2.30 0.63 -4.16
CA ALA A 8 -2.81 1.49 -5.22
C ALA A 8 -3.31 2.81 -4.66
N THR A 9 -3.26 3.84 -5.50
CA THR A 9 -3.91 5.12 -5.24
C THR A 9 -5.26 5.14 -5.94
N THR A 10 -6.33 5.44 -5.22
CA THR A 10 -7.66 5.60 -5.81
C THR A 10 -7.74 6.90 -6.62
N THR A 11 -8.76 7.05 -7.46
CA THR A 11 -9.02 8.32 -8.17
C THR A 11 -9.30 9.49 -7.24
N GLY A 12 -9.70 9.23 -5.99
CA GLY A 12 -9.85 10.22 -4.93
C GLY A 12 -8.56 10.52 -4.16
N GLY A 13 -7.41 9.97 -4.58
CA GLY A 13 -6.12 10.21 -3.93
C GLY A 13 -5.95 9.50 -2.58
N THR A 14 -6.72 8.43 -2.33
CA THR A 14 -6.53 7.59 -1.13
C THR A 14 -5.55 6.47 -1.45
N LEU A 15 -4.56 6.26 -0.57
CA LEU A 15 -3.72 5.07 -0.63
C LEU A 15 -4.45 3.87 -0.01
N SER A 16 -4.60 2.81 -0.79
CA SER A 16 -5.33 1.59 -0.41
C SER A 16 -4.51 0.33 -0.66
N THR A 17 -4.87 -0.75 0.02
CA THR A 17 -4.22 -2.06 -0.12
C THR A 17 -5.23 -3.20 -0.18
N ALA A 18 -4.86 -4.27 -0.88
CA ALA A 18 -5.61 -5.52 -0.94
C ALA A 18 -4.64 -6.69 -1.14
N ARG A 19 -5.07 -7.91 -0.82
CA ARG A 19 -4.26 -9.11 -1.01
C ARG A 19 -4.85 -9.96 -2.12
N PHE A 20 -4.04 -10.26 -3.12
CA PHE A 20 -4.33 -11.30 -4.10
C PHE A 20 -3.83 -12.65 -3.56
N THR A 21 -4.76 -13.49 -3.14
CA THR A 21 -4.49 -14.77 -2.48
C THR A 21 -4.02 -15.84 -3.47
N GLU A 22 -3.32 -16.86 -2.97
CA GLU A 22 -2.90 -18.02 -3.80
C GLU A 22 -4.09 -18.78 -4.40
N SER A 23 -5.27 -18.71 -3.78
CA SER A 23 -6.52 -19.27 -4.31
C SER A 23 -7.13 -18.42 -5.43
N GLY A 24 -6.45 -17.38 -5.90
CA GLY A 24 -6.90 -16.51 -7.00
C GLY A 24 -7.98 -15.49 -6.59
N THR A 25 -8.22 -15.31 -5.29
CA THR A 25 -9.23 -14.36 -4.79
C THR A 25 -8.56 -13.05 -4.35
N LEU A 26 -9.19 -11.92 -4.67
CA LEU A 26 -8.79 -10.60 -4.16
C LEU A 26 -9.59 -10.25 -2.91
N THR A 27 -8.92 -9.88 -1.82
CA THR A 27 -9.61 -9.37 -0.62
C THR A 27 -10.26 -8.02 -0.87
N ALA A 28 -11.17 -7.61 0.01
CA ALA A 28 -11.64 -6.22 0.01
C ALA A 28 -10.45 -5.25 0.16
N TRP A 29 -10.57 -4.09 -0.49
CA TRP A 29 -9.61 -3.00 -0.33
C TRP A 29 -9.79 -2.32 1.03
N SER A 30 -8.68 -2.03 1.69
CA SER A 30 -8.64 -1.23 2.92
C SER A 30 -7.77 0.02 2.73
N GLY A 31 -8.18 1.13 3.33
CA GLY A 31 -7.43 2.37 3.29
C GLY A 31 -6.23 2.34 4.24
N LEU A 32 -5.11 2.92 3.82
CA LEU A 32 -3.89 3.09 4.63
C LEU A 32 -3.81 4.47 5.31
N GLY A 33 -4.90 5.23 5.32
CA GLY A 33 -5.01 6.52 6.01
C GLY A 33 -4.40 7.72 5.27
N ALA A 34 -3.49 7.51 4.32
CA ALA A 34 -2.94 8.59 3.50
C ALA A 34 -3.96 9.09 2.45
N GLN A 35 -4.12 10.42 2.38
CA GLN A 35 -5.05 11.13 1.50
C GLN A 35 -4.30 12.15 0.64
N ASN A 36 -4.92 12.63 -0.44
CA ASN A 36 -4.32 13.56 -1.41
C ASN A 36 -3.07 13.01 -2.10
N VAL A 37 -2.96 11.69 -2.21
CA VAL A 37 -1.88 11.01 -2.92
C VAL A 37 -2.06 11.24 -4.43
N SER A 38 -0.97 11.58 -5.10
CA SER A 38 -0.90 11.77 -6.55
C SER A 38 -0.12 10.62 -7.21
N GLY A 39 -0.69 10.06 -8.26
CA GLY A 39 -0.04 9.01 -9.05
C GLY A 39 0.09 7.66 -8.33
N ALA A 40 0.93 6.80 -8.90
CA ALA A 40 1.15 5.45 -8.39
C ALA A 40 2.16 5.43 -7.22
N PRO A 41 1.91 4.64 -6.16
CA PRO A 41 2.85 4.49 -5.07
C PRO A 41 4.03 3.59 -5.46
N SER A 42 5.14 3.72 -4.73
CA SER A 42 6.30 2.83 -4.77
C SER A 42 6.41 2.04 -3.48
N VAL A 43 6.84 0.78 -3.57
CA VAL A 43 6.90 -0.14 -2.43
C VAL A 43 8.31 -0.64 -2.21
N VAL A 44 8.76 -0.63 -0.95
CA VAL A 44 10.05 -1.16 -0.51
C VAL A 44 9.80 -2.27 0.51
N VAL A 45 10.52 -3.38 0.36
CA VAL A 45 10.53 -4.48 1.32
C VAL A 45 11.86 -4.45 2.07
N TYR A 46 11.80 -4.22 3.38
CA TYR A 46 12.96 -4.28 4.27
C TYR A 46 13.27 -5.72 4.71
N PRO A 47 14.49 -5.99 5.21
CA PRO A 47 14.78 -7.24 5.90
C PRO A 47 13.73 -7.57 6.97
N GLY A 48 13.37 -8.86 7.07
CA GLY A 48 12.25 -9.30 7.93
C GLY A 48 10.87 -8.99 7.35
N TYR A 49 10.77 -8.87 6.01
CA TYR A 49 9.51 -8.71 5.25
C TYR A 49 8.59 -7.58 5.70
N ARG A 50 9.18 -6.51 6.25
CA ARG A 50 8.45 -5.30 6.59
C ARG A 50 8.28 -4.45 5.34
N ILE A 51 7.04 -4.10 5.05
CA ILE A 51 6.69 -3.29 3.88
C ILE A 51 6.63 -1.81 4.27
N ARG A 52 7.16 -0.96 3.39
CA ARG A 52 6.91 0.49 3.42
C ARG A 52 6.51 0.98 2.05
N VAL A 53 5.49 1.82 2.05
CA VAL A 53 4.91 2.41 0.86
C VAL A 53 5.25 3.89 0.85
N PHE A 54 5.65 4.40 -0.31
CA PHE A 54 5.98 5.80 -0.56
C PHE A 54 5.12 6.31 -1.70
N ALA A 55 4.67 7.56 -1.60
CA ALA A 55 3.97 8.25 -2.67
C ALA A 55 4.21 9.76 -2.56
N ASN A 56 3.79 10.51 -3.58
CA ASN A 56 3.78 11.96 -3.53
C ASN A 56 2.38 12.48 -3.21
N ASP A 57 2.27 13.58 -2.48
CA ASP A 57 1.03 14.34 -2.40
C ASP A 57 0.84 15.25 -3.64
N GLY A 58 -0.29 15.94 -3.73
CA GLY A 58 -0.57 16.91 -4.80
C GLY A 58 0.37 18.11 -4.86
N GLN A 59 1.21 18.34 -3.84
CA GLN A 59 2.21 19.40 -3.78
C GLN A 59 3.63 18.88 -4.09
N GLY A 60 3.79 17.58 -4.33
CA GLY A 60 5.06 16.94 -4.61
C GLY A 60 5.82 16.47 -3.37
N HIS A 61 5.29 16.62 -2.15
CA HIS A 61 5.93 16.10 -0.95
C HIS A 61 5.85 14.58 -0.88
N VAL A 62 6.87 13.95 -0.31
CA VAL A 62 6.87 12.50 -0.07
C VAL A 62 6.08 12.18 1.20
N ILE A 63 5.09 11.30 1.05
CA ILE A 63 4.32 10.70 2.14
C ILE A 63 4.60 9.19 2.20
N THR A 64 4.48 8.60 3.39
CA THR A 64 4.79 7.19 3.59
C THR A 64 3.95 6.52 4.66
N ALA A 65 3.61 5.25 4.42
CA ALA A 65 2.99 4.35 5.39
C ALA A 65 3.89 3.13 5.58
N ALA A 66 4.09 2.71 6.83
CA ALA A 66 4.96 1.59 7.17
C ALA A 66 4.18 0.53 7.97
N GLN A 67 4.45 -0.73 7.67
CA GLN A 67 3.90 -1.85 8.41
C GLN A 67 4.59 -1.95 9.80
N THR A 68 3.80 -1.93 10.86
CA THR A 68 4.30 -1.96 12.25
C THR A 68 4.60 -3.36 12.77
N THR A 69 3.92 -4.39 12.24
CA THR A 69 4.10 -5.80 12.65
C THR A 69 4.07 -6.69 11.40
N GLU A 70 4.95 -7.69 11.32
CA GLU A 70 4.95 -8.66 10.23
C GLU A 70 3.65 -9.48 10.28
N ASN A 71 2.86 -9.50 9.19
CA ASN A 71 1.54 -10.15 9.09
C ASN A 71 0.54 -9.71 10.18
N GLY A 72 -0.28 -8.71 9.86
CA GLY A 72 -1.58 -8.56 10.53
C GLY A 72 -2.50 -9.73 10.17
#